data_AF-A0A067FPC3-F1
#
_entry.id   AF-A0A067FPC3-F1
#
_cell.length_a   1.000
_cell.length_b   1.000
_cell.length_c   1.000
_cell.angle_alpha   90.00
_cell.angle_beta   90.00
_cell.angle_gamma   90.00
#
_symmetry.space_group_name_H-M   'P 1'
#
loop_
_entity.id
_entity.type
_entity.pdbx_description
1 polymer ?
#
loop_
_entity_poly.entity_id
_entity_poly.type
_entity_poly.pdbx_seq_one_letter_code
_entity_poly.pdbx_strand_id
1 'polypeptide(L)'
;MAEVIVSTILEQLASILVEQTAAEVRLISGAEEEVENLHRRFHLIKAVVEDAEKRQMKENAVRVWLDDLKHASYDMEDVLDEWNTAIRKLQMKRSSRDTNASQPVRTVRPSFIIPSYWFSPGQLVRRHDIATKIKNVDKKVDNIVRDINAYGTTSFLDESYEVRGREHLQIKVANLLMSGSESSTVSTGGSSQVPTQLPIIISITGMGGIGKTTLARLIFNDNVVSAHFDKKIWVCVSEPFDDIRIAKAIL
;
A
#
# COMPACT_ATOMS: atom_id res chain seq x y z
N MET A 1 -5.75 -5.90 8.63
CA MET A 1 -7.09 -6.40 8.19
C MET A 1 -7.56 -5.74 6.91
N ALA A 2 -7.53 -4.40 6.80
CA ALA A 2 -7.80 -3.69 5.54
C ALA A 2 -6.76 -4.02 4.46
N GLU A 3 -5.49 -4.24 4.83
CA GLU A 3 -4.42 -4.64 3.89
C GLU A 3 -4.76 -5.95 3.14
N VAL A 4 -5.23 -6.96 3.87
CA VAL A 4 -5.64 -8.25 3.28
C VAL A 4 -6.78 -8.06 2.29
N ILE A 5 -7.81 -7.30 2.66
CA ILE A 5 -8.98 -7.05 1.81
C ILE A 5 -8.58 -6.24 0.56
N VAL A 6 -7.73 -5.23 0.71
CA VAL A 6 -7.20 -4.44 -0.42
C VAL A 6 -6.40 -5.33 -1.38
N SER A 7 -5.59 -6.24 -0.85
CA SER A 7 -4.83 -7.20 -1.66
C SER A 7 -5.74 -8.16 -2.44
N THR A 8 -6.78 -8.71 -1.81
CA THR A 8 -7.71 -9.63 -2.50
C THR A 8 -8.51 -8.91 -3.60
N ILE A 9 -8.99 -7.70 -3.34
CA ILE A 9 -9.69 -6.88 -4.35
C ILE A 9 -8.77 -6.59 -5.53
N LEU A 10 -7.51 -6.24 -5.27
CA LEU A 10 -6.54 -5.94 -6.31
C LEU A 10 -6.31 -7.15 -7.24
N GLU A 11 -6.17 -8.34 -6.67
CA GLU A 11 -6.04 -9.59 -7.44
C GLU A 11 -7.28 -9.89 -8.29
N GLN A 12 -8.48 -9.71 -7.73
CA GLN A 12 -9.72 -9.91 -8.47
C GLN A 12 -9.89 -8.91 -9.62
N LEU A 13 -9.59 -7.64 -9.39
CA LEU A 13 -9.61 -6.60 -10.42
C LEU A 13 -8.62 -6.91 -11.55
N ALA A 14 -7.41 -7.38 -11.22
CA ALA A 14 -6.44 -7.82 -12.22
C ALA A 14 -6.98 -8.98 -13.07
N SER A 15 -7.65 -9.96 -12.44
CA SER A 15 -8.31 -11.05 -13.17
C SER A 15 -9.40 -10.53 -14.12
N ILE A 16 -10.22 -9.58 -13.67
CA ILE A 16 -11.27 -8.97 -14.50
C ILE A 16 -10.67 -8.23 -15.69
N LEU A 17 -9.59 -7.46 -15.51
CA LEU A 17 -8.91 -6.76 -16.60
C LEU A 17 -8.39 -7.74 -17.66
N VAL A 18 -7.86 -8.89 -17.25
CA VAL A 18 -7.43 -9.96 -18.17
C VAL A 18 -8.64 -10.56 -18.90
N GLU A 19 -9.71 -10.91 -18.17
CA GLU A 19 -10.92 -11.50 -18.76
C GLU A 19 -11.67 -10.55 -19.70
N GLN A 20 -11.65 -9.24 -19.45
CA GLN A 20 -12.24 -8.22 -20.32
C GLN A 20 -11.59 -8.14 -21.71
N THR A 21 -10.40 -8.72 -21.92
CA THR A 21 -9.82 -8.81 -23.27
C THR A 21 -10.58 -9.80 -24.17
N ALA A 22 -11.41 -10.68 -23.59
CA ALA A 22 -12.26 -11.59 -24.34
C ALA A 22 -13.52 -10.89 -24.87
N ALA A 23 -13.80 -11.04 -26.17
CA ALA A 23 -14.92 -10.38 -26.86
C ALA A 23 -16.30 -10.63 -26.21
N GLU A 24 -16.52 -11.78 -25.57
CA GLU A 24 -17.78 -12.11 -24.89
C GLU A 24 -17.94 -11.39 -23.54
N VAL A 25 -16.84 -11.10 -22.84
CA VAL A 25 -16.81 -10.35 -21.57
C VAL A 25 -16.92 -8.85 -21.83
N ARG A 26 -16.30 -8.35 -22.92
CA ARG A 26 -16.53 -6.98 -23.42
C ARG A 26 -18.00 -6.67 -23.63
N LEU A 27 -18.80 -7.65 -24.05
CA LEU A 27 -20.25 -7.46 -24.21
C LEU A 27 -20.98 -7.23 -22.87
N ILE A 28 -20.40 -7.64 -21.74
CA ILE A 28 -20.95 -7.46 -20.40
C ILE A 28 -20.49 -6.13 -19.79
N SER A 29 -19.28 -5.68 -20.13
CA SER A 29 -18.61 -4.55 -19.51
C SER A 29 -18.94 -3.22 -20.18
N GLY A 30 -19.50 -2.28 -19.43
CA GLY A 30 -19.60 -0.87 -19.81
C GLY A 30 -18.85 0.05 -18.84
N ALA A 31 -17.92 -0.51 -18.07
CA ALA A 31 -17.20 0.16 -16.97
C ALA A 31 -15.68 -0.13 -17.02
N GLU A 32 -15.14 -0.31 -18.22
CA GLU A 32 -13.74 -0.73 -18.45
C GLU A 32 -12.76 0.30 -17.85
N GLU A 33 -13.00 1.58 -18.13
CA GLU A 33 -12.21 2.70 -17.59
C GLU A 33 -12.32 2.77 -16.06
N GLU A 34 -13.53 2.59 -15.50
CA GLU A 34 -13.72 2.58 -14.05
C GLU A 34 -13.00 1.41 -13.38
N VAL A 35 -13.00 0.20 -13.95
CA VAL A 35 -12.27 -0.96 -13.41
C VAL A 35 -10.77 -0.72 -13.42
N GLU A 36 -10.23 -0.14 -14.49
CA GLU A 36 -8.80 0.21 -14.59
C GLU A 36 -8.41 1.28 -13.56
N ASN A 37 -9.22 2.33 -13.44
CA ASN A 37 -9.02 3.39 -12.44
C ASN A 37 -9.08 2.84 -11.01
N LEU A 38 -10.04 1.96 -10.73
CA LEU A 38 -10.17 1.31 -9.43
C LEU A 38 -8.95 0.46 -9.11
N HIS A 39 -8.50 -0.37 -10.06
CA HIS A 39 -7.29 -1.19 -9.89
C HIS A 39 -6.07 -0.31 -9.57
N ARG A 40 -5.88 0.79 -10.31
CA ARG A 40 -4.79 1.75 -10.05
C ARG A 40 -4.89 2.37 -8.65
N ARG A 41 -6.09 2.75 -8.20
CA ARG A 41 -6.31 3.35 -6.88
C ARG A 41 -6.05 2.35 -5.74
N PHE A 42 -6.59 1.13 -5.83
CA PHE A 42 -6.30 0.08 -4.85
C PHE A 42 -4.81 -0.27 -4.81
N HIS A 43 -4.11 -0.22 -5.95
CA HIS A 43 -2.66 -0.38 -6.00
C HIS A 43 -1.92 0.73 -5.23
N LEU A 44 -2.36 1.99 -5.36
CA LEU A 44 -1.79 3.10 -4.58
C LEU A 44 -2.08 2.95 -3.08
N ILE A 45 -3.31 2.56 -2.73
CA ILE A 45 -3.71 2.33 -1.33
C ILE A 45 -2.89 1.19 -0.72
N LYS A 46 -2.61 0.12 -1.47
CA LYS A 46 -1.77 -1.00 -0.99
C LYS A 46 -0.39 -0.55 -0.53
N ALA A 47 0.19 0.47 -1.16
CA ALA A 47 1.50 0.99 -0.76
C ALA A 47 1.49 1.70 0.61
N VAL A 48 0.34 2.17 1.09
CA VAL A 48 0.22 2.98 2.31
C VAL A 48 -0.57 2.29 3.43
N VAL A 49 -1.40 1.30 3.11
CA VAL A 49 -2.32 0.67 4.06
C VAL A 49 -1.60 -0.07 5.19
N GLU A 50 -0.45 -0.70 4.92
CA GLU A 50 0.31 -1.41 5.95
C GLU A 50 0.88 -0.46 7.02
N ASP A 51 1.37 0.71 6.60
CA ASP A 51 1.83 1.75 7.53
C ASP A 51 0.65 2.38 8.29
N ALA A 52 -0.44 2.67 7.58
CA ALA A 52 -1.66 3.20 8.18
C ALA A 52 -2.20 2.28 9.28
N GLU A 53 -2.20 0.95 9.06
CA GLU A 53 -2.66 -0.02 10.07
C GLU A 53 -1.82 0.01 11.34
N LYS A 54 -0.52 0.31 11.26
CA LYS A 54 0.35 0.47 12.43
C LYS A 54 0.05 1.78 13.18
N ARG A 55 -0.35 2.82 12.45
CA ARG A 55 -0.63 4.17 12.97
C ARG A 55 -2.04 4.33 13.57
N GLN A 56 -2.99 3.46 13.19
CA GLN A 56 -4.40 3.53 13.63
C GLN A 56 -4.61 3.59 15.15
N MET A 57 -3.65 3.06 15.93
CA MET A 57 -3.72 3.04 17.41
C MET A 57 -3.40 4.40 18.04
N LYS A 58 -2.74 5.29 17.29
CA LYS A 58 -2.26 6.59 17.77
C LYS A 58 -3.03 7.74 17.13
N GLU A 59 -3.38 7.59 15.86
CA GLU A 59 -3.99 8.66 15.06
C GLU A 59 -5.45 8.30 14.75
N ASN A 60 -6.38 8.98 15.44
CA ASN A 60 -7.81 8.75 15.21
C ASN A 60 -8.23 9.05 13.77
N ALA A 61 -7.61 10.02 13.10
CA ALA A 61 -7.87 10.33 11.69
C ALA A 61 -7.51 9.15 10.77
N VAL A 62 -6.34 8.52 10.98
CA VAL A 62 -5.92 7.33 10.23
C VAL A 62 -6.86 6.15 10.51
N ARG A 63 -7.33 6.00 11.75
CA ARG A 63 -8.31 4.96 12.10
C ARG A 63 -9.64 5.14 11.37
N VAL A 64 -10.17 6.37 11.32
CA VAL A 64 -11.41 6.69 10.58
C VAL A 64 -11.20 6.42 9.09
N TRP A 65 -10.09 6.89 8.53
CA TRP A 65 -9.76 6.66 7.12
C TRP A 65 -9.65 5.17 6.76
N LEU A 66 -9.02 4.36 7.60
CA LEU A 66 -8.95 2.90 7.41
C LEU A 66 -10.33 2.24 7.51
N ASP A 67 -11.20 2.74 8.38
CA ASP A 67 -12.55 2.23 8.51
C ASP A 67 -13.38 2.56 7.27
N ASP A 68 -13.31 3.79 6.75
CA ASP A 68 -13.95 4.19 5.49
C ASP A 68 -13.44 3.35 4.31
N LEU A 69 -12.12 3.14 4.23
CA LEU A 69 -11.51 2.26 3.23
C LEU A 69 -12.04 0.83 3.33
N LYS A 70 -12.19 0.31 4.55
CA LYS A 70 -12.72 -1.04 4.78
C LYS A 70 -14.17 -1.16 4.32
N HIS A 71 -15.01 -0.16 4.60
CA HIS A 71 -16.40 -0.15 4.13
C HIS A 71 -16.48 -0.08 2.60
N ALA A 72 -15.70 0.78 1.97
CA ALA A 72 -15.63 0.85 0.50
C ALA A 72 -15.11 -0.45 -0.13
N SER A 73 -14.23 -1.17 0.57
CA SER A 73 -13.71 -2.45 0.13
C SER A 73 -14.79 -3.55 0.18
N TYR A 74 -15.64 -3.57 1.20
CA TYR A 74 -16.77 -4.50 1.25
C TYR A 74 -17.79 -4.23 0.15
N ASP A 75 -18.12 -2.96 -0.10
CA ASP A 75 -18.97 -2.59 -1.24
C ASP A 75 -18.38 -3.09 -2.56
N MET A 76 -17.05 -3.08 -2.70
CA MET A 76 -16.39 -3.58 -3.89
C MET A 76 -16.45 -5.11 -4.01
N GLU A 77 -16.23 -5.83 -2.91
CA GLU A 77 -16.31 -7.30 -2.87
C GLU A 77 -17.70 -7.78 -3.31
N ASP A 78 -18.76 -7.14 -2.83
CA ASP A 78 -20.15 -7.43 -3.25
C ASP A 78 -20.33 -7.24 -4.77
N VAL A 79 -19.75 -6.18 -5.34
CA VAL A 79 -19.83 -5.88 -6.77
C VAL A 79 -19.01 -6.88 -7.60
N LEU A 80 -17.84 -7.28 -7.12
CA LEU A 80 -17.00 -8.31 -7.75
C LEU A 80 -17.69 -9.68 -7.75
N ASP A 81 -18.38 -10.03 -6.67
CA ASP A 81 -19.15 -11.27 -6.59
C ASP A 81 -20.33 -11.30 -7.56
N GLU A 82 -21.04 -10.18 -7.71
CA GLU A 82 -22.10 -10.02 -8.70
C GLU A 82 -21.55 -10.16 -10.13
N TRP A 83 -20.39 -9.55 -10.41
CA TRP A 83 -19.68 -9.67 -11.67
C TRP A 83 -19.29 -11.11 -11.98
N ASN A 84 -18.61 -11.78 -11.04
CA ASN A 84 -18.19 -13.18 -11.15
C ASN A 84 -19.38 -14.10 -11.41
N THR A 85 -20.51 -13.86 -10.73
CA THR A 85 -21.74 -14.61 -10.94
C THR A 85 -22.32 -14.39 -12.34
N ALA A 86 -22.27 -13.15 -12.85
CA ALA A 86 -22.75 -12.82 -14.19
C ALA A 86 -21.90 -13.50 -15.29
N ILE A 87 -20.57 -13.51 -15.14
CA ILE A 87 -19.65 -14.19 -16.05
C ILE A 87 -19.88 -15.70 -16.05
N ARG A 88 -19.95 -16.33 -14.87
CA ARG A 88 -20.19 -17.78 -14.77
C ARG A 88 -21.50 -18.21 -15.44
N LYS A 89 -22.57 -17.42 -15.30
CA LYS A 89 -23.85 -17.68 -15.97
C LYS A 89 -23.74 -17.64 -17.50
N LEU A 90 -22.89 -16.79 -18.06
CA LEU A 90 -22.65 -16.73 -19.50
C LEU A 90 -21.86 -17.93 -19.99
N GLN A 91 -20.82 -18.32 -19.26
CA GLN A 91 -20.03 -19.52 -19.55
C GLN A 91 -20.88 -20.81 -19.44
N MET A 92 -21.81 -20.89 -18.48
CA MET A 92 -22.72 -22.05 -18.35
C MET A 92 -23.72 -22.16 -19.51
N LYS A 93 -24.30 -21.05 -19.97
CA LYS A 93 -25.22 -21.04 -21.13
C LYS A 93 -24.56 -21.56 -22.42
N ARG A 94 -23.23 -21.50 -22.52
CA ARG A 94 -22.43 -22.10 -23.59
C ARG A 94 -22.36 -23.62 -23.47
N SER A 95 -21.99 -24.15 -22.30
CA SER A 95 -21.86 -25.60 -22.09
C SER A 95 -23.17 -26.39 -22.29
N SER A 96 -24.33 -25.75 -22.09
CA SER A 96 -25.65 -26.34 -22.40
C SER A 96 -26.05 -26.30 -23.88
N ARG A 97 -25.35 -25.51 -24.71
CA ARG A 97 -25.56 -25.45 -26.17
C ARG A 97 -24.67 -26.44 -26.92
N ASP A 98 -23.46 -26.69 -26.42
CA ASP A 98 -22.52 -27.61 -27.06
C ASP A 98 -22.95 -29.09 -26.92
N THR A 99 -23.81 -29.43 -25.95
CA THR A 99 -24.36 -30.79 -25.78
C THR A 99 -25.64 -31.08 -26.56
N ASN A 100 -26.32 -30.06 -27.10
CA ASN A 100 -27.59 -30.21 -27.83
C ASN A 100 -27.45 -30.13 -29.36
N ALA A 101 -26.22 -30.13 -29.88
CA ALA A 101 -25.95 -30.05 -31.32
C ALA A 101 -25.86 -31.42 -32.02
N SER A 102 -26.84 -32.30 -31.77
CA SER A 102 -26.96 -33.57 -32.49
C SER A 102 -28.36 -33.79 -33.06
N GLN A 103 -28.87 -32.85 -33.87
CA GLN A 103 -29.83 -33.19 -34.94
C GLN A 103 -29.62 -32.25 -36.15
N PRO A 104 -29.32 -32.78 -37.35
CA PRO A 104 -29.20 -31.98 -38.55
C PRO A 104 -30.57 -31.93 -39.24
N VAL A 105 -31.22 -30.77 -39.25
CA VAL A 105 -32.26 -30.50 -40.24
C VAL A 105 -31.77 -29.38 -41.14
N ARG A 106 -31.54 -29.76 -42.40
CA ARG A 106 -31.19 -28.90 -43.52
C ARG A 106 -32.30 -27.88 -43.77
N THR A 107 -31.96 -26.61 -43.79
CA THR A 107 -32.65 -25.60 -44.61
C THR A 107 -31.70 -24.49 -44.99
N VAL A 108 -31.78 -24.07 -46.25
CA VAL A 108 -30.85 -23.18 -46.94
C VAL A 108 -31.47 -21.78 -47.05
N ARG A 109 -30.60 -20.75 -46.94
CA ARG A 109 -30.72 -19.33 -47.38
C ARG A 109 -31.42 -18.35 -46.42
N PRO A 110 -31.24 -17.02 -46.61
CA PRO A 110 -29.97 -16.26 -46.69
C PRO A 110 -30.02 -14.98 -45.80
N SER A 111 -28.98 -14.15 -45.86
CA SER A 111 -28.93 -12.71 -45.48
C SER A 111 -29.09 -12.31 -44.00
N PHE A 112 -28.05 -11.65 -43.49
CA PHE A 112 -28.06 -10.59 -42.46
C PHE A 112 -29.08 -10.75 -41.32
N ILE A 113 -29.02 -11.86 -40.58
CA ILE A 113 -29.57 -11.89 -39.23
C ILE A 113 -28.46 -11.41 -38.31
N ILE A 114 -28.44 -10.11 -38.02
CA ILE A 114 -27.89 -9.64 -36.73
C ILE A 114 -28.62 -10.50 -35.70
N PRO A 115 -27.96 -11.42 -34.96
CA PRO A 115 -28.65 -12.30 -34.04
C PRO A 115 -29.48 -11.45 -33.08
N SER A 116 -30.80 -11.50 -33.24
CA SER A 116 -31.77 -10.79 -32.40
C SER A 116 -31.79 -11.29 -30.95
N TYR A 117 -30.88 -12.21 -30.62
CA TYR A 117 -30.53 -12.62 -29.26
C TYR A 117 -29.48 -11.71 -28.59
N TRP A 118 -28.95 -10.68 -29.27
CA TRP A 118 -27.99 -9.74 -28.67
C TRP A 118 -28.61 -8.81 -27.61
N PHE A 119 -29.93 -8.64 -27.60
CA PHE A 119 -30.63 -7.70 -26.72
C PHE A 119 -31.77 -8.41 -25.97
N SER A 120 -31.44 -9.30 -25.03
CA SER A 120 -32.40 -9.63 -23.97
C SER A 120 -32.44 -8.44 -23.00
N PRO A 121 -33.53 -7.66 -22.91
CA PRO A 121 -33.54 -6.41 -22.15
C PRO A 121 -33.19 -6.62 -20.66
N GLY A 122 -33.61 -7.72 -20.06
CA GLY A 122 -33.26 -8.06 -18.67
C GLY A 122 -31.77 -8.35 -18.41
N GLN A 123 -31.01 -8.72 -19.44
CA GLN A 123 -29.56 -8.98 -19.31
C GLN A 123 -28.74 -7.69 -19.54
N LEU A 124 -29.23 -6.74 -20.34
CA LEU A 124 -28.66 -5.40 -20.47
C LEU A 124 -28.92 -4.52 -19.24
N VAL A 125 -30.12 -4.59 -18.64
CA VAL A 125 -30.45 -3.85 -17.42
C VAL A 125 -29.52 -4.26 -16.26
N ARG A 126 -29.20 -5.56 -16.12
CA ARG A 126 -28.22 -6.04 -15.13
C ARG A 126 -26.78 -5.58 -15.41
N ARG A 127 -26.40 -5.31 -16.66
CA ARG A 127 -25.05 -4.82 -17.02
C ARG A 127 -24.86 -3.37 -16.62
N HIS A 128 -25.86 -2.52 -16.92
CA HIS A 128 -25.82 -1.15 -16.46
C HIS A 128 -25.84 -1.05 -14.94
N ASP A 129 -26.55 -1.95 -14.25
CA ASP A 129 -26.58 -1.98 -12.78
C ASP A 129 -25.19 -2.30 -12.17
N ILE A 130 -24.45 -3.27 -12.70
CA ILE A 130 -23.10 -3.57 -12.20
C ILE A 130 -22.14 -2.42 -12.53
N ALA A 131 -22.19 -1.88 -13.75
CA ALA A 131 -21.36 -0.74 -14.16
C ALA A 131 -21.59 0.51 -13.30
N THR A 132 -22.84 0.83 -12.96
CA THR A 132 -23.16 1.96 -12.07
C THR A 132 -22.68 1.72 -10.65
N LYS A 133 -22.74 0.48 -10.14
CA LYS A 133 -22.19 0.12 -8.83
C LYS A 133 -20.66 0.27 -8.79
N ILE A 134 -19.94 -0.24 -9.80
CA ILE A 134 -18.48 -0.04 -9.94
C ILE A 134 -18.16 1.46 -9.92
N LYS A 135 -18.88 2.26 -10.70
CA LYS A 135 -18.70 3.72 -10.75
C LYS A 135 -18.97 4.40 -9.39
N ASN A 136 -19.90 3.88 -8.61
CA ASN A 136 -20.19 4.39 -7.27
C ASN A 136 -19.07 4.08 -6.29
N VAL A 137 -18.56 2.84 -6.31
CA VAL A 137 -17.41 2.43 -5.50
C VAL A 137 -16.16 3.24 -5.90
N ASP A 138 -15.94 3.43 -7.21
CA ASP A 138 -14.83 4.23 -7.72
C ASP A 138 -14.82 5.65 -7.16
N LYS A 139 -15.99 6.32 -7.14
CA LYS A 139 -16.14 7.64 -6.52
C LYS A 139 -15.89 7.63 -5.01
N LYS A 140 -16.35 6.58 -4.29
CA LYS A 140 -16.09 6.45 -2.85
C LYS A 140 -14.60 6.34 -2.58
N VAL A 141 -13.92 5.45 -3.30
CA VAL A 141 -12.47 5.24 -3.17
C VAL A 141 -11.69 6.50 -3.58
N ASP A 142 -12.11 7.24 -4.61
CA ASP A 142 -11.48 8.52 -4.98
C ASP A 142 -11.55 9.56 -3.86
N ASN A 143 -12.70 9.67 -3.20
CA ASN A 143 -12.85 10.56 -2.06
C ASN A 143 -11.93 10.14 -0.91
N ILE A 144 -11.86 8.84 -0.60
CA ILE A 144 -10.98 8.29 0.43
C ILE A 144 -9.49 8.57 0.12
N VAL A 145 -9.09 8.44 -1.15
CA VAL A 145 -7.72 8.77 -1.60
C VAL A 145 -7.46 10.27 -1.51
N ARG A 146 -8.42 11.11 -1.87
CA ARG A 146 -8.27 12.58 -1.75
C ARG A 146 -8.16 13.02 -0.29
N ASP A 147 -8.93 12.38 0.58
CA ASP A 147 -8.90 12.66 2.01
C ASP A 147 -7.57 12.23 2.64
N ILE A 148 -6.90 11.18 2.13
CA ILE A 148 -5.53 10.80 2.54
C ILE A 148 -4.51 11.94 2.34
N ASN A 149 -4.69 12.73 1.28
CA ASN A 149 -3.82 13.86 0.97
C ASN A 149 -4.15 15.07 1.88
N ALA A 150 -5.42 15.22 2.28
CA ALA A 150 -5.87 16.26 3.19
C ALA A 150 -5.51 15.99 4.66
N TYR A 151 -5.50 14.71 5.08
CA TYR A 151 -5.08 14.28 6.42
C TYR A 151 -3.56 14.30 6.65
N GLY A 152 -2.79 14.86 5.71
CA GLY A 152 -1.37 15.13 5.92
C GLY A 152 -0.50 13.88 5.85
N THR A 153 -0.75 12.99 4.90
CA THR A 153 0.27 11.98 4.52
C THR A 153 1.40 12.60 3.67
N THR A 154 1.59 13.92 3.72
CA THR A 154 2.86 14.57 3.32
C THR A 154 3.95 14.38 4.39
N SER A 155 3.62 13.79 5.54
CA SER A 155 4.60 13.39 6.56
C SER A 155 5.46 12.17 6.18
N PHE A 156 5.51 11.76 4.91
CA PHE A 156 6.57 10.84 4.45
C PHE A 156 7.99 11.43 4.67
N LEU A 157 8.11 12.73 4.99
CA LEU A 157 9.40 13.40 5.25
C LEU A 157 9.45 14.26 6.53
N ASP A 158 8.43 14.29 7.38
CA ASP A 158 8.48 15.07 8.62
C ASP A 158 7.77 14.36 9.77
N GLU A 159 8.49 13.42 10.40
CA GLU A 159 8.15 12.82 11.69
C GLU A 159 8.47 13.84 12.82
N SER A 160 7.71 14.93 12.93
CA SER A 160 7.75 15.78 14.13
C SER A 160 6.84 15.21 15.23
N TYR A 161 7.23 14.06 15.78
CA TYR A 161 6.70 13.64 17.09
C TYR A 161 7.34 14.52 18.17
N GLU A 162 6.54 15.34 18.86
CA GLU A 162 7.02 16.05 20.04
C GLU A 162 7.08 15.04 21.22
N VAL A 163 8.21 14.33 21.37
CA VAL A 163 8.45 13.47 22.54
C VAL A 163 8.85 14.34 23.71
N ARG A 164 7.87 14.64 24.56
CA ARG A 164 8.06 15.45 25.78
C ARG A 164 8.60 14.61 26.94
N GLY A 165 9.48 15.18 27.77
CA GLY A 165 9.99 14.58 29.00
C GLY A 165 11.24 13.71 28.86
N ARG A 166 11.87 13.69 27.68
CA ARG A 166 13.17 13.01 27.46
C ARG A 166 14.28 13.97 27.03
N GLU A 167 14.06 15.28 27.16
CA GLU A 167 14.99 16.31 26.68
C GLU A 167 16.37 16.16 27.34
N HIS A 168 16.41 15.85 28.64
CA HIS A 168 17.66 15.65 29.37
C HIS A 168 18.50 14.47 28.82
N LEU A 169 17.86 13.37 28.41
CA LEU A 169 18.57 12.22 27.84
C LEU A 169 19.03 12.51 26.41
N GLN A 170 18.21 13.19 25.61
CA GLN A 170 18.59 13.63 24.27
C GLN A 170 19.81 14.54 24.31
N ILE A 171 19.79 15.59 25.13
CA ILE A 171 20.91 16.54 25.29
C ILE A 171 22.17 15.81 25.76
N LYS A 172 22.04 14.91 26.75
CA LYS A 172 23.18 14.15 27.28
C LYS A 172 23.84 13.29 26.20
N VAL A 173 23.06 12.56 25.40
CA VAL A 173 23.60 11.69 24.36
C VAL A 173 24.12 12.49 23.17
N ALA A 174 23.44 13.56 22.76
CA ALA A 174 23.93 14.48 21.73
C ALA A 174 25.29 15.09 22.11
N ASN A 175 25.44 15.55 23.36
CA ASN A 175 26.72 16.08 23.85
C ASN A 175 27.84 15.03 23.87
N LEU A 176 27.53 13.77 24.20
CA LEU A 176 28.52 12.68 24.13
C LEU A 176 28.97 12.40 22.69
N LEU A 177 28.04 12.46 21.72
CA LEU A 177 28.36 12.31 20.30
C LEU A 177 29.25 13.45 19.79
N MET A 178 28.98 14.69 20.22
CA MET A 178 29.75 15.87 19.81
C MET A 178 31.11 15.97 20.54
N SER A 179 31.17 15.60 21.82
CA SER A 179 32.39 15.76 22.63
C SER A 179 33.52 14.81 22.26
N GLY A 180 33.23 13.65 21.68
CA GLY A 180 34.29 12.76 21.18
C GLY A 180 34.88 13.22 19.85
N SER A 181 34.35 14.27 19.23
CA SER A 181 34.98 15.00 18.11
C SER A 181 36.02 16.02 18.61
N GLU A 182 35.82 16.58 19.81
CA GLU A 182 36.65 17.69 20.33
C GLU A 182 37.80 17.24 21.26
N SER A 183 37.87 15.97 21.67
CA SER A 183 38.97 15.51 22.55
C SER A 183 40.17 14.96 21.79
N SER A 184 40.94 15.86 21.18
CA SER A 184 42.40 15.66 21.03
C SER A 184 43.19 16.97 20.94
N THR A 185 43.05 17.82 21.96
CA THR A 185 44.13 18.75 22.34
C THR A 185 44.43 18.59 23.83
N VAL A 186 44.89 17.40 24.23
CA VAL A 186 45.69 17.26 25.46
C VAL A 186 47.14 17.47 25.05
N SER A 187 47.60 18.71 25.16
CA SER A 187 49.01 19.04 25.10
C SER A 187 49.71 18.57 26.38
N THR A 188 50.32 17.39 26.34
CA THR A 188 51.39 17.01 27.26
C THR A 188 52.50 16.33 26.47
N GLY A 189 53.69 16.91 26.52
CA GLY A 189 54.78 16.69 25.58
C GLY A 189 55.34 15.27 25.49
N GLY A 190 56.01 15.02 24.36
CA GLY A 190 57.09 14.05 24.24
C GLY A 190 56.68 12.59 23.96
N SER A 191 56.27 12.29 22.72
CA SER A 191 56.77 11.18 21.88
C SER A 191 55.73 10.83 20.82
N SER A 192 56.23 10.48 19.63
CA SER A 192 55.45 10.14 18.44
C SER A 192 54.54 8.94 18.71
N GLN A 193 53.24 9.19 18.87
CA GLN A 193 52.19 8.18 18.76
C GLN A 193 51.13 8.70 17.79
N VAL A 194 50.83 7.90 16.76
CA VAL A 194 49.74 8.14 15.82
C VAL A 194 48.44 8.18 16.63
N PRO A 195 47.61 9.24 16.57
CA PRO A 195 46.34 9.25 17.26
C PRO A 195 45.38 8.33 16.52
N THR A 196 45.29 7.08 16.95
CA THR A 196 44.25 6.15 16.50
C THR A 196 42.93 6.60 17.13
N GLN A 197 42.21 7.52 16.48
CA GLN A 197 40.87 7.92 16.90
C GLN A 197 39.94 6.70 16.79
N LEU A 198 39.58 6.12 17.94
CA LEU A 198 38.59 5.05 18.02
C LEU A 198 37.18 5.63 17.78
N PRO A 199 36.29 4.91 17.08
CA PRO A 199 34.92 5.34 16.90
C PRO A 199 34.16 5.35 18.23
N ILE A 200 33.34 6.37 18.46
CA ILE A 200 32.48 6.47 19.64
C ILE A 200 31.30 5.50 19.47
N ILE A 201 31.10 4.61 20.44
CA ILE A 201 29.99 3.66 20.44
C ILE A 201 29.07 3.97 21.63
N ILE A 202 27.79 4.18 21.34
CA ILE A 202 26.76 4.44 22.35
C ILE A 202 25.74 3.30 22.30
N SER A 203 25.60 2.58 23.41
CA SER A 203 24.61 1.51 23.56
C SER A 203 23.40 1.99 24.36
N ILE A 204 22.20 1.76 23.83
CA ILE A 204 20.92 2.06 24.51
C ILE A 204 20.25 0.75 24.86
N THR A 205 20.27 0.39 26.15
CA THR A 205 19.73 -0.89 26.66
C THR A 205 18.50 -0.68 27.53
N GLY A 206 17.62 -1.68 27.61
CA GLY A 206 16.40 -1.62 28.43
C GLY A 206 15.32 -2.60 27.94
N MET A 207 14.23 -2.71 28.71
CA MET A 207 13.10 -3.59 28.40
C MET A 207 12.46 -3.32 27.03
N GLY A 208 11.76 -4.31 26.48
CA GLY A 208 10.92 -4.13 25.29
C GLY A 208 9.86 -3.04 25.53
N GLY A 209 9.54 -2.26 24.50
CA GLY A 209 8.51 -1.21 24.60
C GLY A 209 8.91 0.08 25.36
N ILE A 210 10.07 0.13 26.03
CA ILE A 210 10.50 1.33 26.80
C ILE A 210 10.88 2.54 25.94
N GLY A 211 10.81 2.45 24.60
CA GLY A 211 11.11 3.56 23.70
C GLY A 211 12.60 3.81 23.45
N LYS A 212 13.43 2.76 23.40
CA LYS A 212 14.87 2.86 23.06
C LYS A 212 15.07 3.42 21.65
N THR A 213 14.38 2.83 20.69
CA THR A 213 14.39 3.25 19.28
C THR A 213 13.86 4.67 19.12
N THR A 214 12.86 5.06 19.91
CA THR A 214 12.33 6.44 19.95
C THR A 214 13.38 7.43 20.41
N LEU A 215 14.15 7.12 21.46
CA LEU A 215 15.25 7.98 21.91
C LEU A 215 16.35 8.08 20.84
N ALA A 216 16.76 6.96 20.24
CA ALA A 216 17.75 6.95 19.18
C ALA A 216 17.32 7.80 17.96
N ARG A 217 16.04 7.72 17.56
CA ARG A 217 15.53 8.56 16.47
C ARG A 217 15.49 10.04 16.81
N LEU A 218 15.12 10.42 18.05
CA LEU A 218 15.17 11.83 18.49
C LEU A 218 16.57 12.42 18.33
N ILE A 219 17.59 11.67 18.75
CA ILE A 219 18.98 12.11 18.64
C ILE A 219 19.42 12.14 17.16
N PHE A 220 19.03 11.14 16.37
CA PHE A 220 19.34 11.07 14.94
C PHE A 220 18.77 12.25 14.15
N ASN A 221 17.56 12.71 14.50
CA ASN A 221 16.87 13.83 13.87
C ASN A 221 17.19 15.19 14.52
N ASP A 222 18.03 15.23 15.55
CA ASP A 222 18.40 16.48 16.22
C ASP A 222 19.18 17.39 15.26
N ASN A 223 18.80 18.67 15.20
CA ASN A 223 19.40 19.63 14.26
C ASN A 223 20.89 19.83 14.52
N VAL A 224 21.34 19.79 15.78
CA VAL A 224 22.74 19.97 16.15
C VAL A 224 23.55 18.76 15.71
N VAL A 225 23.04 17.55 15.97
CA VAL A 225 23.65 16.30 15.51
C VAL A 225 23.69 16.24 13.98
N SER A 226 22.62 16.68 13.31
CA SER A 226 22.52 16.73 11.85
C SER A 226 23.54 17.66 11.21
N ALA A 227 23.85 18.78 11.87
CA ALA A 227 24.87 19.71 11.39
C ALA A 227 26.31 19.24 11.67
N HIS A 228 26.51 18.33 12.63
CA HIS A 228 27.84 17.83 13.00
C HIS A 228 28.33 16.67 12.12
N PHE A 229 27.43 15.86 11.56
CA PHE A 229 27.77 14.68 10.78
C PHE A 229 27.37 14.82 9.31
N ASP A 230 28.34 14.73 8.39
CA ASP A 230 28.11 14.82 6.93
C ASP A 230 27.17 13.73 6.40
N LYS A 231 27.23 12.54 7.01
CA LYS A 231 26.40 11.39 6.67
C LYS A 231 25.84 10.78 7.92
N LYS A 232 24.54 10.49 7.87
CA LYS A 232 23.81 9.78 8.90
C LYS A 232 23.08 8.61 8.25
N ILE A 233 23.24 7.42 8.81
CA ILE A 233 22.67 6.19 8.27
C ILE A 233 21.84 5.54 9.37
N TRP A 234 20.61 5.15 9.05
CA TRP A 234 19.71 4.43 9.95
C TRP A 234 19.40 3.05 9.39
N VAL A 235 19.84 1.99 10.06
CA VAL A 235 19.62 0.60 9.64
C VAL A 235 18.90 -0.17 10.73
N CYS A 236 17.85 -0.88 10.37
CA CYS A 236 17.16 -1.82 11.25
C CYS A 236 17.70 -3.24 11.01
N VAL A 237 18.18 -3.88 12.07
CA VAL A 237 18.63 -5.29 12.05
C VAL A 237 17.69 -6.10 12.92
N SER A 238 17.02 -7.08 12.32
CA SER A 238 16.10 -8.02 12.98
C SER A 238 16.48 -9.45 12.61
N GLU A 239 16.20 -10.41 13.48
CA GLU A 239 16.40 -11.82 13.17
C GLU A 239 15.25 -12.39 12.32
N PRO A 240 15.55 -13.26 11.34
CA PRO A 240 16.88 -13.59 10.81
C PRO A 240 17.47 -12.39 10.03
N PHE A 241 18.78 -12.15 10.18
CA PHE A 241 19.46 -11.06 9.48
C PHE A 241 20.21 -11.55 8.24
N ASP A 242 20.37 -10.67 7.25
CA ASP A 242 21.08 -10.91 5.99
C ASP A 242 22.17 -9.84 5.83
N ASP A 243 23.42 -10.27 5.87
CA ASP A 243 24.61 -9.41 5.81
C ASP A 243 24.67 -8.58 4.52
N ILE A 244 24.27 -9.16 3.38
CA ILE A 244 24.28 -8.49 2.08
C ILE A 244 23.23 -7.38 2.08
N ARG A 245 22.06 -7.66 2.65
CA ARG A 245 20.98 -6.66 2.78
C ARG A 245 21.40 -5.50 3.68
N ILE A 246 22.10 -5.79 4.79
CA ILE A 246 22.60 -4.76 5.72
C ILE A 246 23.69 -3.91 5.07
N ALA A 247 24.68 -4.53 4.42
CA ALA A 247 25.74 -3.80 3.74
C ALA A 247 25.20 -2.85 2.65
N LYS A 248 24.21 -3.30 1.86
CA LYS A 248 23.51 -2.46 0.87
C LYS A 248 22.71 -1.32 1.47
N ALA A 249 22.28 -1.42 2.72
CA ALA A 249 21.57 -0.34 3.40
C ALA A 249 22.52 0.71 4.01
N ILE A 250 23.80 0.36 4.19
CA ILE A 250 24.84 1.23 4.74
C ILE A 250 25.60 1.99 3.63
N LEU A 251 25.83 1.34 2.48
CA LEU A 251 26.57 1.88 1.33
C LEU A 251 25.68 2.75 0.43
#